data_AF-A0AA38KNY2-F1
#
_entry.id   AF-A0AA38KNY2-F1
#
_cell.length_a   1.000
_cell.length_b   1.000
_cell.length_c   1.000
_cell.angle_alpha   90.00
_cell.angle_beta   90.00
_cell.angle_gamma   90.00
#
_symmetry.space_group_name_H-M   'P 1'
#
loop_
_entity.id
_entity.type
_entity.pdbx_description
1 polymer ?
#
loop_
_entity_poly.entity_id
_entity_poly.type
_entity_poly.pdbx_seq_one_letter_code
_entity_poly.pdbx_strand_id
1 'polypeptide(L)'
;MLRGTWTSHSRRAFSSSCHRPISSSSNTPTSAYNFLPSNFLPAKPRSHGLTEIRGPYYYPVTQTYLDELLSDWGEFVDGVKFAGGAFSLMPEERLRGLIKTAHKHNVYVSTGGYIEKVLSSSNGNRAVIQKYLETCKNTGFDVLEISSGFLSIPTDDWADLVEMTAKAGLKPKPEVGIQWGAGGDASVAELESAGTRDPKWLIDRAKTFLEAGSYMIMIESEGITENVRSWRTDVISSVTSALPKDKIMRAFPNSLFVHLAKLSVNRFEAADPEVFAYHIQNQGATANLFVDHSQIVQLACLRKGIWGTGSTFGKIVTIGEGESGGSNRIPSA
;
A
#
# COMPACT_ATOMS: atom_id res chain seq x y z
N MET A 1 64.00 -15.81 36.65
CA MET A 1 64.87 -15.39 35.51
C MET A 1 64.08 -15.50 34.21
N LEU A 2 64.70 -15.16 33.07
CA LEU A 2 64.06 -14.87 31.78
C LEU A 2 63.89 -16.07 30.83
N ARG A 3 62.84 -16.02 29.97
CA ARG A 3 62.65 -16.78 28.68
C ARG A 3 62.50 -18.32 28.83
N GLY A 4 61.93 -19.09 27.89
CA GLY A 4 61.27 -18.82 26.59
C GLY A 4 61.76 -19.79 25.48
N THR A 5 60.98 -20.27 24.49
CA THR A 5 59.56 -20.06 24.12
C THR A 5 59.12 -21.16 23.10
N TRP A 6 57.82 -21.54 23.03
CA TRP A 6 57.23 -22.51 22.05
C TRP A 6 57.69 -23.99 22.23
N THR A 7 57.19 -25.07 21.57
CA THR A 7 56.13 -25.42 20.57
C THR A 7 55.73 -26.93 20.82
N SER A 8 55.01 -27.78 20.05
CA SER A 8 54.20 -27.80 18.80
C SER A 8 53.36 -29.12 18.70
N HIS A 9 52.02 -29.06 18.58
CA HIS A 9 51.08 -30.06 17.96
C HIS A 9 51.06 -31.56 18.43
N SER A 10 50.04 -32.40 18.17
CA SER A 10 48.56 -32.25 18.03
C SER A 10 47.93 -33.63 17.75
N ARG A 11 46.80 -34.00 18.40
CA ARG A 11 45.64 -34.70 17.76
C ARG A 11 44.43 -34.92 18.69
N ARG A 12 43.38 -34.12 18.45
CA ARG A 12 41.95 -34.48 18.35
C ARG A 12 41.34 -35.43 19.40
N ALA A 13 40.62 -34.85 20.37
CA ALA A 13 39.35 -35.39 20.83
C ALA A 13 38.20 -34.75 20.01
N PHE A 14 37.10 -35.48 19.76
CA PHE A 14 35.91 -34.93 19.11
C PHE A 14 35.03 -34.19 20.12
N SER A 15 34.98 -32.86 20.02
CA SER A 15 34.01 -32.04 20.76
C SER A 15 32.78 -31.81 19.88
N SER A 16 31.64 -32.42 20.23
CA SER A 16 30.36 -32.17 19.58
C SER A 16 29.81 -30.79 19.96
N SER A 17 30.19 -29.74 19.24
CA SER A 17 29.60 -28.41 19.40
C SER A 17 28.16 -28.41 18.87
N CYS A 18 27.20 -28.62 19.78
CA CYS A 18 25.78 -28.44 19.51
C CYS A 18 25.52 -26.98 19.11
N HIS A 19 25.46 -26.75 17.79
CA HIS A 19 25.08 -25.47 17.25
C HIS A 19 23.63 -25.22 17.64
N ARG A 20 23.40 -24.32 18.60
CA ARG A 20 22.08 -23.70 18.77
C ARG A 20 21.73 -23.06 17.43
N PRO A 21 20.62 -23.44 16.76
CA PRO A 21 20.13 -22.63 15.67
C PRO A 21 19.83 -21.24 16.25
N ILE A 22 20.40 -20.20 15.65
CA ILE A 22 20.00 -18.83 15.95
C ILE A 22 18.57 -18.73 15.46
N SER A 23 17.62 -18.63 16.40
CA SER A 23 16.21 -18.48 16.09
C SER A 23 15.99 -17.11 15.45
N SER A 24 16.04 -17.06 14.12
CA SER A 24 15.51 -15.95 13.34
C SER A 24 14.03 -15.83 13.67
N SER A 25 13.69 -14.84 14.50
CA SER A 25 12.31 -14.63 14.98
C SER A 25 11.45 -14.00 13.89
N SER A 26 11.19 -14.76 12.82
CA SER A 26 10.06 -14.55 11.92
C SER A 26 8.78 -14.76 12.75
N ASN A 27 8.33 -13.70 13.40
CA ASN A 27 7.23 -13.73 14.37
C ASN A 27 5.85 -13.81 13.69
N THR A 28 5.78 -14.54 12.58
CA THR A 28 4.58 -14.80 11.78
C THR A 28 3.64 -15.68 12.59
N PRO A 29 2.39 -15.26 12.88
CA PRO A 29 1.47 -16.05 13.70
C PRO A 29 1.16 -17.39 13.04
N THR A 30 1.70 -18.48 13.58
CA THR A 30 1.44 -19.84 13.09
C THR A 30 0.02 -20.25 13.47
N SER A 31 -0.93 -19.98 12.57
CA SER A 31 -2.32 -20.42 12.71
C SER A 31 -2.41 -21.91 13.02
N ALA A 32 -3.30 -22.29 13.95
CA ALA A 32 -3.60 -23.69 14.26
C ALA A 32 -4.13 -24.48 13.04
N TYR A 33 -4.53 -23.78 11.98
CA TYR A 33 -5.02 -24.34 10.72
C TYR A 33 -3.99 -24.28 9.57
N ASN A 34 -2.70 -24.05 9.86
CA ASN A 34 -1.63 -23.97 8.85
C ASN A 34 -1.39 -25.26 8.05
N PHE A 35 -1.96 -26.39 8.49
CA PHE A 35 -1.99 -27.65 7.74
C PHE A 35 -2.97 -27.61 6.54
N LEU A 36 -3.89 -26.66 6.49
CA LEU A 36 -4.78 -26.44 5.35
C LEU A 36 -4.06 -25.62 4.26
N PRO A 37 -4.10 -26.04 2.98
CA PRO A 37 -3.54 -25.25 1.90
C PRO A 37 -4.29 -23.91 1.78
N SER A 38 -3.54 -22.83 1.64
CA SER A 38 -4.06 -21.48 1.37
C SER A 38 -3.15 -20.77 0.38
N ASN A 39 -3.67 -19.76 -0.32
CA ASN A 39 -2.87 -19.00 -1.28
C ASN A 39 -1.64 -18.36 -0.61
N PHE A 40 -0.53 -18.32 -1.35
CA PHE A 40 0.64 -17.56 -0.94
C PHE A 40 0.32 -16.07 -0.93
N LEU A 41 0.76 -15.36 0.12
CA LEU A 41 0.76 -13.91 0.19
C LEU A 41 2.15 -13.47 0.69
N PRO A 42 2.74 -12.38 0.16
CA PRO A 42 4.00 -11.87 0.67
C PRO A 42 3.91 -11.50 2.16
N ALA A 43 5.00 -11.71 2.90
CA ALA A 43 5.14 -11.20 4.26
C ALA A 43 5.39 -9.69 4.28
N LYS A 44 5.11 -9.03 5.41
CA LYS A 44 5.45 -7.62 5.63
C LYS A 44 6.97 -7.44 5.83
N PRO A 45 7.58 -6.32 5.37
CA PRO A 45 6.98 -5.24 4.59
C PRO A 45 6.80 -5.61 3.11
N ARG A 46 5.60 -5.37 2.58
CA ARG A 46 5.22 -5.81 1.22
C ARG A 46 5.67 -4.83 0.13
N SER A 47 5.93 -5.39 -1.05
CA SER A 47 6.16 -4.68 -2.32
C SER A 47 4.93 -4.68 -3.25
N HIS A 48 4.08 -5.70 -3.09
CA HIS A 48 2.92 -6.03 -3.91
C HIS A 48 1.90 -6.80 -3.04
N GLY A 49 0.64 -6.88 -3.45
CA GLY A 49 -0.44 -7.43 -2.62
C GLY A 49 -0.85 -6.52 -1.47
N LEU A 50 -0.52 -5.23 -1.56
CA LEU A 50 -0.69 -4.25 -0.48
C LEU A 50 -2.17 -4.00 -0.16
N THR A 51 -2.52 -3.94 1.12
CA THR A 51 -3.84 -3.50 1.60
C THR A 51 -3.69 -2.20 2.38
N GLU A 52 -4.32 -1.13 1.90
CA GLU A 52 -4.49 0.13 2.63
C GLU A 52 -5.94 0.19 3.14
N ILE A 53 -6.16 0.68 4.36
CA ILE A 53 -7.49 0.72 4.98
C ILE A 53 -7.95 2.15 5.23
N ARG A 54 -9.25 2.43 5.10
CA ARG A 54 -9.81 3.76 5.39
C ARG A 54 -9.62 4.05 6.88
N GLY A 55 -8.98 5.18 7.19
CA GLY A 55 -8.77 5.67 8.55
C GLY A 55 -9.97 6.47 9.06
N PRO A 56 -9.78 7.37 10.04
CA PRO A 56 -10.86 8.23 10.53
C PRO A 56 -11.41 9.10 9.39
N TYR A 57 -12.68 8.89 9.03
CA TYR A 57 -13.45 9.75 8.11
C TYR A 57 -14.96 9.54 8.34
N TYR A 58 -15.56 8.50 7.74
CA TYR A 58 -16.96 8.12 7.99
C TYR A 58 -17.16 7.58 9.42
N TYR A 59 -16.16 6.85 9.95
CA TYR A 59 -16.15 6.34 11.31
C TYR A 59 -15.12 7.07 12.19
N PRO A 60 -15.42 7.34 13.46
CA PRO A 60 -14.47 7.90 14.42
C PRO A 60 -13.49 6.81 14.90
N VAL A 61 -12.49 6.49 14.08
CA VAL A 61 -11.41 5.54 14.40
C VAL A 61 -10.61 6.04 15.61
N THR A 62 -10.79 5.39 16.75
CA THR A 62 -10.07 5.70 17.99
C THR A 62 -8.71 5.01 18.05
N GLN A 63 -7.81 5.50 18.91
CA GLN A 63 -6.47 4.90 19.06
C GLN A 63 -6.53 3.46 19.59
N THR A 64 -7.41 3.16 20.55
CA THR A 64 -7.60 1.81 21.08
C THR A 64 -8.11 0.86 20.00
N TYR A 65 -9.16 1.25 19.26
CA TYR A 65 -9.71 0.46 18.16
C TYR A 65 -8.67 0.17 17.07
N LEU A 66 -7.85 1.16 16.70
CA LEU A 66 -6.78 0.97 15.73
C LEU A 66 -5.67 0.05 16.28
N ASP A 67 -5.33 0.13 17.57
CA ASP A 67 -4.30 -0.73 18.17
C ASP A 67 -4.76 -2.19 18.26
N GLU A 68 -6.02 -2.44 18.62
CA GLU A 68 -6.63 -3.77 18.68
C GLU A 68 -6.80 -4.38 17.29
N LEU A 69 -7.39 -3.64 16.34
CA LEU A 69 -7.57 -4.07 14.94
C LEU A 69 -6.24 -4.46 14.30
N LEU A 70 -5.17 -3.68 14.53
CA LEU A 70 -3.84 -3.98 14.00
C LEU A 70 -3.08 -5.05 14.81
N SER A 71 -3.43 -5.29 16.08
CA SER A 71 -2.87 -6.42 16.84
C SER A 71 -3.37 -7.77 16.31
N ASP A 72 -4.66 -7.86 15.98
CA ASP A 72 -5.26 -9.11 15.49
C ASP A 72 -5.11 -9.30 13.97
N TRP A 73 -5.27 -8.21 13.19
CA TRP A 73 -5.36 -8.28 11.72
C TRP A 73 -4.25 -7.50 10.99
N GLY A 74 -3.30 -6.90 11.71
CA GLY A 74 -2.23 -6.07 11.14
C GLY A 74 -1.25 -6.79 10.22
N GLU A 75 -1.23 -8.13 10.20
CA GLU A 75 -0.53 -8.90 9.16
C GLU A 75 -1.17 -8.69 7.77
N PHE A 76 -2.48 -8.45 7.69
CA PHE A 76 -3.21 -8.23 6.44
C PHE A 76 -3.34 -6.75 6.04
N VAL A 77 -2.80 -5.83 6.84
CA VAL A 77 -2.86 -4.38 6.63
C VAL A 77 -1.45 -3.82 6.46
N ASP A 78 -1.23 -3.02 5.41
CA ASP A 78 0.05 -2.38 5.13
C ASP A 78 0.01 -0.85 5.33
N GLY A 79 -1.15 -0.20 5.13
CA GLY A 79 -1.29 1.25 5.32
C GLY A 79 -2.67 1.74 5.80
N VAL A 80 -2.75 2.99 6.24
CA VAL A 80 -4.00 3.69 6.66
C VAL A 80 -4.14 5.04 5.94
N LYS A 81 -5.23 5.28 5.19
CA LYS A 81 -5.55 6.56 4.50
C LYS A 81 -6.48 7.42 5.37
N PHE A 82 -5.99 8.54 5.89
CA PHE A 82 -6.78 9.52 6.66
C PHE A 82 -7.62 10.38 5.69
N ALA A 83 -8.69 9.80 5.16
CA ALA A 83 -9.48 10.40 4.07
C ALA A 83 -10.10 11.78 4.41
N GLY A 84 -10.35 12.57 3.37
CA GLY A 84 -11.05 13.86 3.43
C GLY A 84 -10.41 14.95 4.30
N GLY A 85 -9.19 14.73 4.83
CA GLY A 85 -8.52 15.69 5.70
C GLY A 85 -8.99 15.71 7.16
N ALA A 86 -9.80 14.73 7.60
CA ALA A 86 -10.36 14.71 8.96
C ALA A 86 -9.29 14.81 10.07
N PHE A 87 -8.05 14.40 9.79
CA PHE A 87 -6.90 14.57 10.66
C PHE A 87 -6.64 16.03 11.08
N SER A 88 -6.99 17.02 10.25
CA SER A 88 -6.78 18.44 10.56
C SER A 88 -7.71 18.98 11.65
N LEU A 89 -8.75 18.23 12.02
CA LEU A 89 -9.68 18.54 13.12
C LEU A 89 -9.23 17.92 14.45
N MET A 90 -8.20 17.08 14.44
CA MET A 90 -7.73 16.36 15.62
C MET A 90 -6.68 17.18 16.40
N PRO A 91 -6.68 17.15 17.75
CA PRO A 91 -5.56 17.64 18.53
C PRO A 91 -4.26 16.90 18.14
N GLU A 92 -3.15 17.64 18.00
CA GLU A 92 -1.89 17.10 17.46
C GLU A 92 -1.40 15.86 18.20
N GLU A 93 -1.51 15.85 19.54
CA GLU A 93 -1.18 14.69 20.38
C GLU A 93 -1.96 13.42 19.98
N ARG A 94 -3.26 13.56 19.67
CA ARG A 94 -4.13 12.43 19.29
C ARG A 94 -3.83 11.93 17.88
N LEU A 95 -3.53 12.85 16.94
CA LEU A 95 -3.09 12.48 15.61
C LEU A 95 -1.74 11.74 15.65
N ARG A 96 -0.76 12.27 16.38
CA ARG A 96 0.53 11.60 16.63
C ARG A 96 0.36 10.25 17.34
N GLY A 97 -0.59 10.15 18.26
CA GLY A 97 -0.96 8.89 18.93
C GLY A 97 -1.43 7.82 17.94
N LEU A 98 -2.36 8.16 17.03
CA LEU A 98 -2.82 7.27 15.96
C LEU A 98 -1.69 6.86 15.01
N ILE A 99 -0.89 7.82 14.54
CA ILE A 99 0.24 7.56 13.62
C ILE A 99 1.26 6.62 14.27
N LYS A 100 1.67 6.90 15.52
CA LYS A 100 2.57 6.03 16.29
C LYS A 100 1.99 4.62 16.51
N THR A 101 0.66 4.50 16.59
CA THR A 101 -0.04 3.22 16.73
C THR A 101 -0.02 2.41 15.43
N ALA A 102 -0.18 3.05 14.26
CA ALA A 102 0.05 2.37 12.98
C ALA A 102 1.52 1.94 12.83
N HIS A 103 2.47 2.82 13.14
CA HIS A 103 3.91 2.53 13.07
C HIS A 103 4.35 1.37 13.97
N LYS A 104 3.77 1.25 15.19
CA LYS A 104 3.97 0.11 16.11
C LYS A 104 3.74 -1.25 15.42
N HIS A 105 2.80 -1.33 14.47
CA HIS A 105 2.41 -2.55 13.75
C HIS A 105 3.03 -2.67 12.36
N ASN A 106 4.06 -1.88 12.06
CA ASN A 106 4.68 -1.77 10.73
C ASN A 106 3.63 -1.45 9.64
N VAL A 107 2.72 -0.53 9.94
CA VAL A 107 1.70 0.01 9.03
C VAL A 107 2.03 1.47 8.73
N TYR A 108 2.11 1.85 7.46
CA TYR A 108 2.39 3.23 7.07
C TYR A 108 1.11 4.10 7.10
N VAL A 109 1.25 5.42 7.15
CA VAL A 109 0.11 6.34 7.11
C VAL A 109 0.12 7.26 5.88
N SER A 110 -1.07 7.48 5.30
CA SER A 110 -1.33 8.37 4.16
C SER A 110 -2.26 9.52 4.57
N THR A 111 -1.98 10.73 4.07
CA THR A 111 -2.75 11.94 4.40
C THR A 111 -4.17 12.01 3.83
N GLY A 112 -4.49 11.19 2.83
CA GLY A 112 -5.66 11.45 1.99
C GLY A 112 -5.47 12.69 1.09
N GLY A 113 -6.38 12.89 0.13
CA GLY A 113 -6.44 14.00 -0.83
C GLY A 113 -6.55 15.44 -0.28
N TYR A 114 -6.25 15.68 1.00
CA TYR A 114 -6.36 17.00 1.63
C TYR A 114 -5.47 18.09 0.99
N ILE A 115 -4.48 17.70 0.18
CA ILE A 115 -3.70 18.66 -0.63
C ILE A 115 -4.59 19.53 -1.52
N GLU A 116 -5.74 19.05 -2.00
CA GLU A 116 -6.67 19.88 -2.79
C GLU A 116 -7.25 21.04 -1.97
N LYS A 117 -7.48 20.85 -0.66
CA LYS A 117 -7.88 21.95 0.23
C LYS A 117 -6.75 22.97 0.40
N VAL A 118 -5.50 22.51 0.49
CA VAL A 118 -4.32 23.38 0.59
C VAL A 118 -4.12 24.16 -0.71
N LEU A 119 -4.16 23.51 -1.87
CA LEU A 119 -3.99 24.14 -3.19
C LEU A 119 -5.08 25.19 -3.47
N SER A 120 -6.35 24.84 -3.23
CA SER A 120 -7.49 25.74 -3.45
C SER A 120 -7.51 26.94 -2.49
N SER A 121 -7.24 26.74 -1.20
CA SER A 121 -7.26 27.83 -0.23
C SER A 121 -6.02 28.74 -0.26
N SER A 122 -4.93 28.30 -0.89
CA SER A 122 -3.70 29.08 -1.03
C SER A 122 -3.45 29.61 -2.44
N ASN A 123 -4.38 29.41 -3.38
CA ASN A 123 -4.22 29.67 -4.82
C ASN A 123 -2.88 29.13 -5.37
N GLY A 124 -2.51 27.91 -4.97
CA GLY A 124 -1.25 27.26 -5.40
C GLY A 124 0.03 27.85 -4.80
N ASN A 125 -0.04 28.66 -3.73
CA ASN A 125 1.15 29.28 -3.14
C ASN A 125 2.16 28.24 -2.61
N ARG A 126 3.30 28.13 -3.29
CA ARG A 126 4.36 27.15 -3.02
C ARG A 126 4.91 27.18 -1.60
N ALA A 127 4.91 28.32 -0.92
CA ALA A 127 5.35 28.41 0.48
C ALA A 127 4.34 27.79 1.46
N VAL A 128 3.03 27.89 1.17
CA VAL A 128 1.98 27.23 1.96
C VAL A 128 2.00 25.72 1.71
N ILE A 129 2.18 25.31 0.45
CA ILE A 129 2.34 23.91 0.06
C ILE A 129 3.56 23.29 0.75
N GLN A 130 4.74 23.93 0.67
CA GLN A 130 5.94 23.46 1.34
C GLN A 130 5.74 23.32 2.86
N LYS A 131 5.16 24.34 3.52
CA LYS A 131 4.87 24.28 4.95
C LYS A 131 3.91 23.14 5.30
N TYR A 132 2.95 22.81 4.44
CA TYR A 132 2.07 21.66 4.61
C TYR A 132 2.85 20.33 4.50
N LEU A 133 3.71 20.16 3.48
CA LEU A 133 4.58 18.99 3.34
C LEU A 133 5.48 18.79 4.56
N GLU A 134 6.15 19.85 5.01
CA GLU A 134 6.97 19.85 6.23
C GLU A 134 6.15 19.51 7.48
N THR A 135 4.93 20.05 7.59
CA THR A 135 4.02 19.73 8.72
C THR A 135 3.62 18.27 8.70
N CYS A 136 3.23 17.70 7.55
CA CYS A 136 2.91 16.28 7.41
C CYS A 136 4.10 15.40 7.80
N LYS A 137 5.30 15.72 7.30
CA LYS A 137 6.52 14.97 7.63
C LYS A 137 6.87 15.04 9.12
N ASN A 138 6.80 16.23 9.71
CA ASN A 138 7.07 16.46 11.13
C ASN A 138 5.98 15.87 12.06
N THR A 139 4.75 15.70 11.57
CA THR A 139 3.66 15.03 12.28
C THR A 139 3.87 13.50 12.31
N GLY A 140 4.53 12.96 11.29
CA GLY A 140 4.88 11.54 11.16
C GLY A 140 4.24 10.83 9.98
N PHE A 141 3.71 11.55 8.98
CA PHE A 141 3.17 10.90 7.79
C PHE A 141 4.28 10.27 6.92
N ASP A 142 3.97 9.11 6.31
CA ASP A 142 4.87 8.40 5.40
C ASP A 142 4.56 8.72 3.93
N VAL A 143 3.27 8.69 3.60
CA VAL A 143 2.71 8.87 2.27
C VAL A 143 1.93 10.18 2.23
N LEU A 144 2.14 10.95 1.19
CA LEU A 144 1.27 12.06 0.83
C LEU A 144 0.46 11.64 -0.39
N GLU A 145 -0.85 11.66 -0.27
CA GLU A 145 -1.75 11.45 -1.39
C GLU A 145 -1.94 12.75 -2.17
N ILE A 146 -1.90 12.67 -3.51
CA ILE A 146 -2.02 13.84 -4.38
C ILE A 146 -3.15 13.63 -5.37
N SER A 147 -4.37 13.90 -4.92
CA SER A 147 -5.59 13.84 -5.71
C SER A 147 -5.80 15.11 -6.55
N SER A 148 -6.67 15.01 -7.56
CA SER A 148 -7.20 16.15 -8.32
C SER A 148 -8.69 15.94 -8.66
N GLY A 149 -9.47 15.43 -7.70
CA GLY A 149 -10.88 15.10 -7.90
C GLY A 149 -11.74 16.34 -8.19
N PHE A 150 -11.46 17.42 -7.47
CA PHE A 150 -12.17 18.69 -7.53
C PHE A 150 -11.38 19.79 -8.26
N LEU A 151 -10.06 19.63 -8.41
CA LEU A 151 -9.16 20.63 -8.99
C LEU A 151 -8.59 20.27 -10.37
N SER A 152 -8.54 21.26 -11.26
CA SER A 152 -7.84 21.15 -12.54
C SER A 152 -6.37 21.50 -12.33
N ILE A 153 -5.56 20.48 -12.04
CA ILE A 153 -4.11 20.62 -11.95
C ILE A 153 -3.50 20.19 -13.30
N PRO A 154 -2.77 21.09 -14.01
CA PRO A 154 -1.98 20.73 -15.19
C PRO A 154 -1.03 19.55 -14.93
N THR A 155 -0.66 18.81 -15.97
CA THR A 155 0.21 17.62 -15.83
C THR A 155 1.55 17.99 -15.24
N ASP A 156 2.12 19.11 -15.69
CA ASP A 156 3.46 19.55 -15.29
C ASP A 156 3.43 20.08 -13.84
N ASP A 157 2.46 20.90 -13.46
CA ASP A 157 2.29 21.37 -12.07
C ASP A 157 2.08 20.22 -11.07
N TRP A 158 1.35 19.17 -11.45
CA TRP A 158 1.14 18.00 -10.59
C TRP A 158 2.41 17.12 -10.53
N ALA A 159 3.16 16.99 -11.62
CA ALA A 159 4.49 16.37 -11.59
C ALA A 159 5.45 17.16 -10.67
N ASP A 160 5.38 18.49 -10.68
CA ASP A 160 6.15 19.37 -9.81
C ASP A 160 5.76 19.19 -8.32
N LEU A 161 4.48 18.95 -8.03
CA LEU A 161 4.00 18.57 -6.68
C LEU A 161 4.49 17.17 -6.24
N VAL A 162 4.55 16.20 -7.15
CA VAL A 162 5.14 14.86 -6.90
C VAL A 162 6.62 15.02 -6.55
N GLU A 163 7.38 15.81 -7.32
CA GLU A 163 8.78 16.10 -7.03
C GLU A 163 8.97 16.85 -5.70
N MET A 164 8.18 17.89 -5.41
CA MET A 164 8.23 18.63 -4.14
C MET A 164 7.98 17.70 -2.94
N THR A 165 7.02 16.79 -3.08
CA THR A 165 6.68 15.80 -2.04
C THR A 165 7.83 14.83 -1.78
N ALA A 166 8.45 14.30 -2.83
CA ALA A 166 9.62 13.43 -2.72
C ALA A 166 10.82 14.17 -2.08
N LYS A 167 11.06 15.43 -2.47
CA LYS A 167 12.11 16.30 -1.91
C LYS A 167 11.87 16.63 -0.43
N ALA A 168 10.61 16.68 0.02
CA ALA A 168 10.24 16.81 1.44
C ALA A 168 10.37 15.48 2.25
N GLY A 169 10.84 14.39 1.63
CA GLY A 169 11.01 13.10 2.28
C GLY A 169 9.71 12.34 2.57
N LEU A 170 8.61 12.72 1.92
CA LEU A 170 7.35 11.99 1.89
C LEU A 170 7.30 11.09 0.64
N LYS A 171 6.49 10.03 0.68
CA LYS A 171 6.22 9.17 -0.48
C LYS A 171 5.03 9.75 -1.26
N PRO A 172 5.21 10.35 -2.46
CA PRO A 172 4.08 10.82 -3.27
C PRO A 172 3.24 9.64 -3.80
N LYS A 173 1.94 9.63 -3.49
CA LYS A 173 0.92 8.74 -4.05
C LYS A 173 -0.14 9.57 -4.81
N PRO A 174 0.12 10.04 -6.04
CA PRO A 174 -0.87 10.72 -6.85
C PRO A 174 -2.04 9.80 -7.21
N GLU A 175 -3.24 10.37 -7.21
CA GLU A 175 -4.52 9.67 -7.35
C GLU A 175 -5.24 10.17 -8.61
N VAL A 176 -5.43 9.27 -9.59
CA VAL A 176 -5.82 9.65 -10.96
C VAL A 176 -7.13 8.97 -11.36
N GLY A 177 -8.19 9.77 -11.48
CA GLY A 177 -9.50 9.37 -12.00
C GLY A 177 -9.70 9.66 -13.48
N ILE A 178 -10.81 9.17 -14.04
CA ILE A 178 -11.23 9.42 -15.43
C ILE A 178 -12.36 10.46 -15.54
N GLN A 179 -13.23 10.55 -14.55
CA GLN A 179 -14.28 11.58 -14.49
C GLN A 179 -13.84 12.75 -13.62
N TRP A 180 -14.53 13.87 -13.80
CA TRP A 180 -14.30 15.11 -13.08
C TRP A 180 -15.32 15.23 -11.94
N GLY A 181 -14.88 15.61 -10.73
CA GLY A 181 -15.68 15.54 -9.51
C GLY A 181 -15.61 14.20 -8.76
N ALA A 182 -14.85 13.22 -9.29
CA ALA A 182 -14.62 11.92 -8.67
C ALA A 182 -13.64 12.00 -7.48
N GLY A 183 -13.79 11.12 -6.50
CA GLY A 183 -13.11 11.17 -5.20
C GLY A 183 -13.92 11.93 -4.14
N GLY A 184 -15.25 12.02 -4.31
CA GLY A 184 -16.09 12.99 -3.60
C GLY A 184 -17.52 12.59 -3.23
N ASP A 185 -17.94 11.35 -3.51
CA ASP A 185 -19.34 10.89 -3.35
C ASP A 185 -20.29 11.71 -4.26
N ALA A 186 -19.89 11.86 -5.53
CA ALA A 186 -20.62 12.60 -6.55
C ALA A 186 -21.63 11.68 -7.24
N SER A 187 -22.85 12.17 -7.49
CA SER A 187 -23.88 11.32 -8.05
C SER A 187 -23.58 10.90 -9.49
N VAL A 188 -24.11 9.73 -9.89
CA VAL A 188 -24.02 9.19 -11.26
C VAL A 188 -24.37 10.26 -12.32
N ALA A 189 -25.36 11.11 -12.05
CA ALA A 189 -25.81 12.16 -12.96
C ALA A 189 -24.83 13.34 -13.07
N GLU A 190 -24.13 13.70 -11.98
CA GLU A 190 -23.10 14.74 -11.99
C GLU A 190 -21.86 14.26 -12.74
N LEU A 191 -21.45 13.01 -12.52
CA LEU A 191 -20.35 12.36 -13.23
C LEU A 191 -20.65 12.16 -14.73
N GLU A 192 -21.87 11.72 -15.08
CA GLU A 192 -22.33 11.65 -16.47
C GLU A 192 -22.31 13.02 -17.16
N SER A 193 -22.72 14.08 -16.45
CA SER A 193 -22.73 15.47 -16.95
C SER A 193 -21.32 16.06 -17.12
N ALA A 194 -20.39 15.74 -16.20
CA ALA A 194 -19.00 16.21 -16.24
C ALA A 194 -18.16 15.53 -17.35
N GLY A 195 -18.65 14.42 -17.91
CA GLY A 195 -18.05 13.71 -19.04
C GLY A 195 -16.92 12.73 -18.64
N THR A 196 -16.63 11.78 -19.54
CA THR A 196 -15.57 10.78 -19.36
C THR A 196 -14.35 11.10 -20.20
N ARG A 197 -13.15 10.86 -19.65
CA ARG A 197 -11.86 10.99 -20.37
C ARG A 197 -11.44 9.64 -20.98
N ASP A 198 -10.52 9.70 -21.95
CA ASP A 198 -9.89 8.53 -22.56
C ASP A 198 -8.99 7.80 -21.53
N PRO A 199 -9.05 6.46 -21.39
CA PRO A 199 -8.09 5.68 -20.59
C PRO A 199 -6.62 6.06 -20.85
N LYS A 200 -6.27 6.40 -22.10
CA LYS A 200 -4.94 6.86 -22.50
C LYS A 200 -4.49 8.11 -21.75
N TRP A 201 -5.40 9.05 -21.45
CA TRP A 201 -5.09 10.28 -20.71
C TRP A 201 -4.61 9.95 -19.29
N LEU A 202 -5.31 9.04 -18.60
CA LEU A 202 -4.93 8.55 -17.27
C LEU A 202 -3.58 7.81 -17.33
N ILE A 203 -3.42 6.91 -18.31
CA ILE A 203 -2.20 6.12 -18.51
C ILE A 203 -0.97 7.00 -18.74
N ASP A 204 -1.09 8.04 -19.57
CA ASP A 204 0.05 8.90 -19.89
C ASP A 204 0.40 9.85 -18.73
N ARG A 205 -0.58 10.40 -17.99
CA ARG A 205 -0.29 11.13 -16.72
C ARG A 205 0.38 10.23 -15.68
N ALA A 206 -0.11 9.00 -15.53
CA ALA A 206 0.48 8.03 -14.61
C ALA A 206 1.95 7.70 -14.95
N LYS A 207 2.33 7.67 -16.25
CA LYS A 207 3.74 7.56 -16.67
C LYS A 207 4.55 8.78 -16.22
N THR A 208 4.09 10.00 -16.53
CA THR A 208 4.76 11.25 -16.13
C THR A 208 5.01 11.31 -14.62
N PHE A 209 4.00 10.95 -13.81
CA PHE A 209 4.14 10.95 -12.36
C PHE A 209 5.14 9.91 -11.85
N LEU A 210 5.25 8.75 -12.49
CA LEU A 210 6.27 7.74 -12.17
C LEU A 210 7.68 8.12 -12.66
N GLU A 211 7.79 9.05 -13.60
CA GLU A 211 9.06 9.65 -14.03
C GLU A 211 9.47 10.78 -13.07
N ALA A 212 8.51 11.56 -12.56
CA ALA A 212 8.68 12.53 -11.48
C ALA A 212 8.96 11.92 -10.09
N GLY A 213 9.05 10.59 -9.97
CA GLY A 213 9.40 9.90 -8.72
C GLY A 213 8.23 9.49 -7.83
N SER A 214 7.02 9.32 -8.38
CA SER A 214 5.88 8.72 -7.68
C SER A 214 6.25 7.37 -7.03
N TYR A 215 5.85 7.19 -5.77
CA TYR A 215 5.98 5.93 -5.04
C TYR A 215 4.94 4.89 -5.50
N MET A 216 3.76 5.37 -5.90
CA MET A 216 2.60 4.55 -6.28
C MET A 216 1.56 5.43 -6.98
N ILE A 217 0.92 4.92 -8.03
CA ILE A 217 -0.28 5.52 -8.62
C ILE A 217 -1.51 4.92 -7.92
N MET A 218 -2.38 5.78 -7.42
CA MET A 218 -3.70 5.40 -6.96
C MET A 218 -4.71 5.63 -8.10
N ILE A 219 -5.62 4.70 -8.30
CA ILE A 219 -6.66 4.72 -9.32
C ILE A 219 -8.01 4.83 -8.61
N GLU A 220 -8.73 5.89 -8.93
CA GLU A 220 -10.05 6.20 -8.38
C GLU A 220 -11.09 5.16 -8.83
N SER A 221 -11.95 4.68 -7.92
CA SER A 221 -13.08 3.79 -8.24
C SER A 221 -14.25 4.56 -8.82
N GLU A 222 -14.44 5.80 -8.35
CA GLU A 222 -15.52 6.68 -8.78
C GLU A 222 -15.39 7.01 -10.28
N GLY A 223 -16.39 6.60 -11.05
CA GLY A 223 -16.40 6.68 -12.51
C GLY A 223 -15.78 5.50 -13.27
N ILE A 224 -15.32 4.47 -12.55
CA ILE A 224 -14.82 3.21 -13.14
C ILE A 224 -15.67 2.02 -12.67
N THR A 225 -15.83 1.85 -11.37
CA THR A 225 -16.62 0.79 -10.72
C THR A 225 -17.68 1.31 -9.77
N GLU A 226 -17.51 2.53 -9.29
CA GLU A 226 -18.38 3.22 -8.32
C GLU A 226 -19.06 4.41 -9.01
N ASN A 227 -20.28 4.72 -8.60
CA ASN A 227 -21.15 5.76 -9.20
C ASN A 227 -21.28 5.69 -10.74
N VAL A 228 -21.29 4.47 -11.30
CA VAL A 228 -21.54 4.17 -12.74
C VAL A 228 -22.68 3.16 -12.93
N ARG A 229 -23.43 3.30 -14.03
CA ARG A 229 -24.49 2.34 -14.41
C ARG A 229 -23.96 0.98 -14.88
N SER A 230 -22.70 0.92 -15.29
CA SER A 230 -22.00 -0.27 -15.80
C SER A 230 -20.50 -0.10 -15.64
N TRP A 231 -19.82 -1.10 -15.05
CA TRP A 231 -18.38 -1.01 -14.81
C TRP A 231 -17.54 -0.84 -16.09
N ARG A 232 -16.62 0.12 -16.05
CA ARG A 232 -15.65 0.45 -17.10
C ARG A 232 -14.48 -0.54 -17.10
N THR A 233 -14.79 -1.80 -17.35
CA THR A 233 -13.79 -2.90 -17.42
C THR A 233 -12.74 -2.67 -18.51
N ASP A 234 -13.09 -1.90 -19.56
CA ASP A 234 -12.19 -1.39 -20.60
C ASP A 234 -11.06 -0.52 -20.03
N VAL A 235 -11.38 0.35 -19.06
CA VAL A 235 -10.41 1.20 -18.36
C VAL A 235 -9.46 0.33 -17.55
N ILE A 236 -10.00 -0.55 -16.69
CA ILE A 236 -9.19 -1.39 -15.79
C ILE A 236 -8.24 -2.28 -16.60
N SER A 237 -8.71 -2.86 -17.71
CA SER A 237 -7.89 -3.64 -18.63
C SER A 237 -6.78 -2.79 -19.28
N SER A 238 -7.11 -1.59 -19.78
CA SER A 238 -6.15 -0.68 -20.41
C SER A 238 -5.05 -0.24 -19.43
N VAL A 239 -5.44 0.16 -18.20
CA VAL A 239 -4.53 0.61 -17.15
C VAL A 239 -3.63 -0.54 -16.67
N THR A 240 -4.19 -1.74 -16.47
CA THR A 240 -3.44 -2.94 -16.06
C THR A 240 -2.49 -3.46 -17.15
N SER A 241 -2.77 -3.16 -18.42
CA SER A 241 -1.94 -3.56 -19.56
C SER A 241 -0.82 -2.55 -19.87
N ALA A 242 -1.07 -1.25 -19.65
CA ALA A 242 -0.15 -0.18 -20.02
C ALA A 242 0.76 0.32 -18.88
N LEU A 243 0.37 0.11 -17.62
CA LEU A 243 1.21 0.38 -16.46
C LEU A 243 1.79 -0.94 -15.92
N PRO A 244 3.12 -1.04 -15.71
CA PRO A 244 3.74 -2.28 -15.28
C PRO A 244 3.30 -2.67 -13.87
N LYS A 245 2.98 -3.95 -13.64
CA LYS A 245 2.54 -4.45 -12.32
C LYS A 245 3.59 -4.23 -11.22
N ASP A 246 4.87 -4.24 -11.57
CA ASP A 246 6.00 -3.86 -10.70
C ASP A 246 6.88 -2.83 -11.43
N LYS A 247 7.19 -1.68 -10.83
CA LYS A 247 8.34 -0.86 -11.23
C LYS A 247 9.54 -1.19 -10.36
N ILE A 248 10.63 -1.51 -11.03
CA ILE A 248 11.98 -1.30 -10.50
C ILE A 248 12.25 0.20 -10.68
N MET A 249 12.41 0.93 -9.58
CA MET A 249 12.76 2.35 -9.60
C MET A 249 14.14 2.53 -10.29
N ARG A 250 14.16 3.11 -11.49
CA ARG A 250 15.41 3.39 -12.23
C ARG A 250 15.87 4.81 -11.88
N ALA A 251 16.99 4.94 -11.18
CA ALA A 251 17.41 6.21 -10.62
C ALA A 251 17.86 7.23 -11.68
N PHE A 252 17.48 8.49 -11.48
CA PHE A 252 18.20 9.63 -12.06
C PHE A 252 19.54 9.81 -11.31
N PRO A 253 20.66 10.07 -12.01
CA PRO A 253 22.00 9.81 -11.49
C PRO A 253 22.57 10.86 -10.51
N ASN A 254 21.73 11.69 -9.87
CA ASN A 254 22.16 12.86 -9.08
C ASN A 254 21.47 13.01 -7.70
N SER A 255 20.94 11.93 -7.10
CA SER A 255 20.50 11.94 -5.71
C SER A 255 20.96 10.69 -4.95
N LEU A 256 21.42 10.86 -3.71
CA LEU A 256 22.14 9.86 -2.92
C LEU A 256 21.23 8.76 -2.32
N PHE A 257 19.92 8.78 -2.59
CA PHE A 257 18.96 7.77 -2.15
C PHE A 257 18.53 6.86 -3.30
N VAL A 258 19.36 5.85 -3.59
CA VAL A 258 19.00 4.74 -4.47
C VAL A 258 19.04 3.43 -3.69
N HIS A 259 17.87 2.90 -3.37
CA HIS A 259 17.69 1.49 -3.04
C HIS A 259 16.54 0.94 -3.88
N LEU A 260 16.72 -0.29 -4.38
CA LEU A 260 15.88 -0.91 -5.41
C LEU A 260 14.56 -1.42 -4.80
N ALA A 261 13.68 -0.49 -4.43
CA ALA A 261 12.30 -0.79 -4.16
C ALA A 261 11.64 -1.29 -5.46
N LYS A 262 11.38 -2.59 -5.52
CA LYS A 262 10.31 -3.13 -6.38
C LYS A 262 9.01 -2.65 -5.75
N LEU A 263 8.30 -1.74 -6.42
CA LEU A 263 7.01 -1.23 -5.95
C LEU A 263 5.95 -1.57 -6.99
N SER A 264 4.88 -2.20 -6.52
CA SER A 264 3.74 -2.48 -7.35
C SER A 264 2.95 -1.20 -7.61
N VAL A 265 2.75 -0.89 -8.89
CA VAL A 265 2.61 0.51 -9.33
C VAL A 265 1.22 1.07 -9.11
N ASN A 266 0.19 0.24 -9.26
CA ASN A 266 -1.20 0.65 -9.20
C ASN A 266 -1.85 0.14 -7.92
N ARG A 267 -2.58 1.01 -7.21
CA ARG A 267 -3.60 0.65 -6.22
C ARG A 267 -4.95 1.09 -6.73
N PHE A 268 -5.99 0.29 -6.52
CA PHE A 268 -7.37 0.65 -6.84
C PHE A 268 -8.13 0.94 -5.54
N GLU A 269 -8.95 2.00 -5.50
CA GLU A 269 -10.00 2.15 -4.50
C GLU A 269 -11.04 1.04 -4.72
N ALA A 270 -11.48 0.40 -3.63
CA ALA A 270 -12.35 -0.77 -3.67
C ALA A 270 -13.15 -0.87 -2.36
N ALA A 271 -13.91 0.19 -2.06
CA ALA A 271 -14.71 0.30 -0.84
C ALA A 271 -15.95 -0.63 -0.80
N ASP A 272 -16.22 -1.36 -1.89
CA ASP A 272 -17.29 -2.35 -1.98
C ASP A 272 -16.72 -3.79 -2.20
N PRO A 273 -17.28 -4.82 -1.52
CA PRO A 273 -16.85 -6.21 -1.69
C PRO A 273 -16.90 -6.78 -3.10
N GLU A 274 -17.83 -6.36 -3.96
CA GLU A 274 -17.88 -6.79 -5.36
C GLU A 274 -16.72 -6.20 -6.16
N VAL A 275 -16.31 -4.97 -5.86
CA VAL A 275 -15.19 -4.28 -6.51
C VAL A 275 -13.86 -4.95 -6.13
N PHE A 276 -13.58 -5.21 -4.85
CA PHE A 276 -12.36 -5.94 -4.51
C PHE A 276 -12.39 -7.41 -5.00
N ALA A 277 -13.56 -8.04 -5.05
CA ALA A 277 -13.70 -9.37 -5.66
C ALA A 277 -13.30 -9.37 -7.15
N TYR A 278 -13.77 -8.38 -7.92
CA TYR A 278 -13.41 -8.21 -9.32
C TYR A 278 -11.90 -7.98 -9.51
N HIS A 279 -11.27 -7.13 -8.69
CA HIS A 279 -9.83 -6.92 -8.78
C HIS A 279 -9.02 -8.17 -8.45
N ILE A 280 -9.38 -8.93 -7.41
CA ILE A 280 -8.69 -10.19 -7.07
C ILE A 280 -8.90 -11.27 -8.16
N GLN A 281 -10.07 -11.34 -8.80
CA GLN A 281 -10.31 -12.24 -9.94
C GLN A 281 -9.41 -11.92 -11.16
N ASN A 282 -9.29 -10.65 -11.53
CA ASN A 282 -8.61 -10.24 -12.77
C ASN A 282 -7.10 -9.99 -12.59
N GLN A 283 -6.65 -9.62 -11.39
CA GLN A 283 -5.26 -9.26 -11.11
C GLN A 283 -4.54 -10.26 -10.20
N GLY A 284 -5.28 -11.18 -9.56
CA GLY A 284 -4.78 -12.22 -8.66
C GLY A 284 -4.81 -11.82 -7.17
N ALA A 285 -4.52 -12.77 -6.29
CA ALA A 285 -4.52 -12.58 -4.83
C ALA A 285 -3.60 -11.46 -4.32
N THR A 286 -2.64 -11.00 -5.15
CA THR A 286 -1.66 -9.97 -4.85
C THR A 286 -1.93 -8.63 -5.55
N ALA A 287 -3.18 -8.32 -5.91
CA ALA A 287 -3.58 -6.95 -6.30
C ALA A 287 -3.36 -5.96 -5.13
N ASN A 288 -2.99 -4.69 -5.42
CA ASN A 288 -2.95 -3.65 -4.38
C ASN A 288 -4.30 -2.95 -4.32
N LEU A 289 -4.84 -2.84 -3.10
CA LEU A 289 -6.20 -2.34 -2.89
C LEU A 289 -6.22 -1.33 -1.76
N PHE A 290 -7.18 -0.42 -1.84
CA PHE A 290 -7.63 0.40 -0.73
C PHE A 290 -9.08 0.03 -0.42
N VAL A 291 -9.37 -0.34 0.83
CA VAL A 291 -10.68 -0.87 1.27
C VAL A 291 -11.13 -0.20 2.56
N ASP A 292 -12.40 -0.39 2.95
CA ASP A 292 -12.83 0.05 4.27
C ASP A 292 -12.24 -0.83 5.39
N HIS A 293 -12.00 -0.24 6.57
CA HIS A 293 -11.41 -0.95 7.71
C HIS A 293 -12.30 -2.08 8.26
N SER A 294 -13.62 -2.05 8.00
CA SER A 294 -14.52 -3.15 8.35
C SER A 294 -14.36 -4.39 7.46
N GLN A 295 -13.79 -4.25 6.26
CA GLN A 295 -13.80 -5.29 5.21
C GLN A 295 -12.52 -6.16 5.17
N ILE A 296 -11.52 -5.83 5.99
CA ILE A 296 -10.19 -6.47 6.01
C ILE A 296 -10.29 -8.00 6.07
N VAL A 297 -11.15 -8.53 6.94
CA VAL A 297 -11.33 -9.98 7.13
C VAL A 297 -11.85 -10.66 5.87
N GLN A 298 -12.82 -10.04 5.19
CA GLN A 298 -13.39 -10.56 3.95
C GLN A 298 -12.36 -10.57 2.81
N LEU A 299 -11.58 -9.49 2.68
CA LEU A 299 -10.48 -9.42 1.72
C LEU A 299 -9.37 -10.45 2.05
N ALA A 300 -9.00 -10.61 3.32
CA ALA A 300 -8.00 -11.58 3.75
C ALA A 300 -8.41 -13.02 3.41
N CYS A 301 -9.66 -13.40 3.73
CA CYS A 301 -10.23 -14.71 3.38
C CYS A 301 -10.25 -14.94 1.86
N LEU A 302 -10.65 -13.93 1.08
CA LEU A 302 -10.67 -14.00 -0.38
C LEU A 302 -9.26 -14.15 -0.97
N ARG A 303 -8.32 -13.30 -0.57
CA ARG A 303 -6.90 -13.38 -0.98
C ARG A 303 -6.31 -14.76 -0.67
N LYS A 304 -6.57 -15.28 0.54
CA LYS A 304 -6.11 -16.62 0.97
C LYS A 304 -6.85 -17.79 0.31
N GLY A 305 -7.97 -17.56 -0.37
CA GLY A 305 -8.80 -18.62 -0.95
C GLY A 305 -9.63 -19.41 0.08
N ILE A 306 -9.72 -18.93 1.32
CA ILE A 306 -10.40 -19.59 2.44
C ILE A 306 -11.92 -19.47 2.31
N TRP A 307 -12.41 -18.31 1.88
CA TRP A 307 -13.84 -18.06 1.69
C TRP A 307 -14.09 -17.04 0.57
N GLY A 308 -15.30 -17.05 0.01
CA GLY A 308 -15.70 -16.15 -1.06
C GLY A 308 -17.15 -16.37 -1.50
N THR A 309 -17.59 -15.55 -2.44
CA THR A 309 -18.85 -15.73 -3.17
C THR A 309 -18.77 -16.91 -4.15
N GLY A 310 -19.91 -17.35 -4.71
CA GLY A 310 -19.93 -18.41 -5.74
C GLY A 310 -19.11 -18.08 -7.01
N SER A 311 -18.78 -16.81 -7.26
CA SER A 311 -17.90 -16.38 -8.35
C SER A 311 -16.40 -16.41 -8.00
N THR A 312 -16.03 -16.48 -6.72
CA THR A 312 -14.63 -16.38 -6.25
C THR A 312 -14.11 -17.61 -5.49
N PHE A 313 -14.97 -18.32 -4.74
CA PHE A 313 -14.58 -19.48 -3.93
C PHE A 313 -13.95 -20.59 -4.79
N GLY A 314 -12.78 -21.07 -4.37
CA GLY A 314 -12.00 -22.11 -5.07
C GLY A 314 -11.42 -21.70 -6.44
N LYS A 315 -11.56 -20.42 -6.86
CA LYS A 315 -11.20 -19.96 -8.21
C LYS A 315 -9.97 -19.05 -8.26
N ILE A 316 -9.55 -18.50 -7.12
CA ILE A 316 -8.33 -17.68 -7.00
C ILE A 316 -7.16 -18.60 -6.66
N VAL A 317 -6.19 -18.71 -7.56
CA VAL A 317 -4.99 -19.56 -7.40
C VAL A 317 -3.73 -18.71 -7.43
N THR A 318 -2.73 -19.09 -6.63
CA THR A 318 -1.39 -18.49 -6.63
C THR A 318 -0.34 -19.53 -6.98
N ILE A 319 0.71 -19.11 -7.70
CA ILE A 319 1.90 -19.92 -7.96
C ILE A 319 3.06 -19.27 -7.22
N GLY A 320 3.58 -19.96 -6.22
CA GLY A 320 4.72 -19.54 -5.42
C GLY A 320 5.10 -20.65 -4.44
N GLU A 321 6.27 -20.52 -3.82
CA GLU A 321 6.67 -21.40 -2.71
C GLU A 321 5.85 -21.03 -1.47
N GLY A 322 4.66 -21.62 -1.36
CA GLY A 322 4.03 -21.79 -0.05
C GLY A 322 4.96 -22.62 0.83
N GLU A 323 5.10 -22.25 2.10
CA GLU A 323 5.89 -23.02 3.06
C GLU A 323 5.31 -24.43 3.19
N SER A 324 5.89 -25.38 2.45
CA SER A 324 5.43 -26.76 2.42
C SER A 324 5.57 -27.35 3.82
N GLY A 325 4.43 -27.64 4.46
CA GLY A 325 4.35 -28.17 5.82
C GLY A 325 5.40 -29.26 6.04
N GLY A 326 6.23 -29.05 7.07
CA GLY A 326 7.63 -29.52 7.11
C GLY A 326 7.87 -30.90 6.49
N SER A 327 8.68 -30.92 5.42
CA SER A 327 9.11 -32.16 4.76
C SER A 327 9.82 -33.07 5.77
N ASN A 328 9.06 -34.02 6.31
CA ASN A 328 9.56 -35.08 7.19
C ASN A 328 10.41 -36.03 6.33
N ARG A 329 11.67 -35.63 6.10
CA ARG A 329 12.68 -36.51 5.50
C ARG A 329 12.98 -37.63 6.48
N ILE A 330 12.24 -38.73 6.32
CA ILE A 330 12.56 -40.02 6.92
C ILE A 330 14.04 -40.30 6.60
N PRO A 331 14.92 -40.46 7.59
CA PRO A 331 16.30 -40.82 7.32
C PRO A 331 16.31 -42.23 6.72
N SER A 332 16.90 -42.36 5.53
CA SER A 332 17.27 -43.66 4.97
C SER A 332 18.26 -44.35 5.91
N ALA A 333 18.05 -45.64 6.15
CA ALA A 333 18.95 -46.50 6.93
C ALA A 333 20.30 -46.74 6.21
#